data_AF-A0A0K1S2P7-F1
#
_entry.id   AF-A0A0K1S2P7-F1
#
_cell.length_a   1.000
_cell.length_b   1.000
_cell.length_c   1.000
_cell.angle_alpha   90.00
_cell.angle_beta   90.00
_cell.angle_gamma   90.00
#
_symmetry.space_group_name_H-M   'P 1'
#
loop_
_entity.id
_entity.type
_entity.pdbx_description
1 polymer ?
#
loop_
_entity_poly.entity_id
_entity_poly.type
_entity_poly.pdbx_seq_one_letter_code
_entity_poly.pdbx_strand_id
1 'polypeptide(L)' 'MPFRDWQLRLQDIIESIDEILEWTANMTFEDFSSNRLTLKAVLALRYLLWFDRGA' A
#
# COMPACT_ATOMS: atom_id res chain seq x y z
N MET A 1 -11.10 14.59 -7.30
CA MET A 1 -11.64 13.21 -7.20
C MET A 1 -12.80 13.24 -6.24
N PRO A 2 -13.96 12.66 -6.59
CA PRO A 2 -15.13 12.71 -5.71
C PRO A 2 -14.85 11.99 -4.40
N PHE A 3 -15.57 12.35 -3.35
CA PHE A 3 -15.47 11.76 -2.02
C PHE A 3 -15.79 10.26 -2.12
N ARG A 4 -14.78 9.42 -2.35
CA ARG A 4 -14.94 7.95 -2.38
C ARG A 4 -15.30 7.53 -0.96
N ASP A 5 -16.39 6.77 -0.81
CA ASP A 5 -16.92 6.31 0.47
C ASP A 5 -15.81 5.68 1.31
N TRP A 6 -15.73 6.04 2.59
CA TRP A 6 -14.68 5.60 3.50
C TRP A 6 -14.55 4.08 3.59
N GLN A 7 -15.65 3.35 3.36
CA GLN A 7 -15.66 1.87 3.30
C GLN A 7 -14.83 1.34 2.13
N LEU A 8 -14.95 1.96 0.95
CA LEU A 8 -14.14 1.59 -0.22
C LEU A 8 -12.66 1.92 0.00
N ARG A 9 -12.36 2.99 0.75
CA ARG A 9 -10.97 3.34 1.11
C ARG A 9 -10.35 2.31 2.04
N LEU A 10 -11.09 1.86 3.06
CA LEU A 10 -10.61 0.79 3.94
C LEU A 10 -10.39 -0.51 3.18
N GLN A 11 -11.28 -0.83 2.23
CA GLN A 11 -11.14 -1.99 1.39
C GLN A 11 -9.87 -1.90 0.52
N ASP A 12 -9.66 -0.77 -0.15
CA ASP A 12 -8.44 -0.50 -0.95
C ASP A 12 -7.16 -0.62 -0.09
N ILE A 13 -7.19 -0.16 1.18
CA ILE A 13 -6.06 -0.26 2.13
C ILE A 13 -5.77 -1.72 2.49
N ILE A 14 -6.80 -2.50 2.82
CA ILE A 14 -6.64 -3.91 3.20
C ILE A 14 -6.10 -4.71 2.01
N GLU A 15 -6.68 -4.52 0.81
CA GLU A 15 -6.22 -5.17 -0.42
C GLU A 15 -4.74 -4.85 -0.71
N SER A 16 -4.37 -3.57 -0.58
CA SER A 16 -2.97 -3.14 -0.78
C SER A 16 -2.02 -3.76 0.24
N ILE A 17 -2.45 -3.95 1.49
CA ILE A 17 -1.65 -4.60 2.53
C ILE A 17 -1.45 -6.08 2.18
N ASP A 18 -2.51 -6.78 1.81
CA ASP A 18 -2.46 -8.21 1.47
C ASP A 18 -1.55 -8.46 0.26
N GLU A 19 -1.64 -7.64 -0.79
CA GLU A 19 -0.75 -7.73 -1.97
C GLU A 19 0.73 -7.52 -1.59
N ILE A 20 1.02 -6.51 -0.76
CA ILE A 20 2.40 -6.24 -0.31
C ILE A 20 2.92 -7.41 0.54
N LEU A 21 2.10 -7.97 1.43
CA LEU A 21 2.48 -9.12 2.24
C LEU A 21 2.74 -10.35 1.38
N GLU A 22 1.89 -10.63 0.39
CA GLU A 22 2.07 -11.76 -0.52
C GLU A 22 3.36 -11.61 -1.35
N TRP A 23 3.64 -10.42 -1.89
CA TRP A 23 4.86 -10.17 -2.66
C TRP A 23 6.13 -10.25 -1.80
N THR A 24 6.04 -9.85 -0.53
CA THR A 24 7.21 -9.81 0.36
C THR A 24 7.41 -11.10 1.17
N ALA A 25 6.45 -12.04 1.17
CA ALA A 25 6.49 -13.27 1.96
C ALA A 25 7.75 -14.14 1.73
N ASN A 26 8.32 -14.11 0.51
CA ASN A 26 9.52 -14.86 0.15
C ASN A 26 10.70 -13.96 -0.29
N MET A 27 10.63 -12.64 -0.02
CA MET A 27 11.70 -11.72 -0.36
C MET A 27 12.62 -11.48 0.84
N THR A 28 13.93 -11.45 0.59
CA THR A 28 14.88 -10.91 1.55
C THR A 28 14.82 -9.38 1.58
N PHE A 29 15.42 -8.75 2.58
CA PHE A 29 15.50 -7.29 2.64
C PHE A 29 16.27 -6.70 1.45
N GLU A 30 17.32 -7.39 1.02
CA GLU A 30 18.12 -7.04 -0.15
C GLU A 30 17.27 -7.10 -1.43
N ASP A 31 16.48 -8.15 -1.61
CA ASP A 31 15.53 -8.27 -2.73
C ASP A 31 14.46 -7.18 -2.69
N PHE A 32 13.95 -6.86 -1.50
CA PHE A 32 12.98 -5.77 -1.31
C PHE A 32 13.57 -4.41 -1.69
N SER A 33 14.78 -4.11 -1.22
CA SER A 33 15.45 -2.82 -1.46
C SER A 33 15.84 -2.60 -2.93
N SER A 34 16.09 -3.69 -3.66
CA SER A 34 16.41 -3.65 -5.09
C SER A 34 15.15 -3.64 -5.97
N ASN A 35 14.00 -4.08 -5.45
CA ASN A 35 12.73 -4.11 -6.17
C ASN A 35 11.97 -2.77 -6.08
N ARG A 36 12.16 -1.95 -7.12
CA ARG A 36 11.48 -0.63 -7.26
C ARG A 36 9.96 -0.70 -7.27
N LEU A 37 9.36 -1.84 -7.69
CA LEU A 37 7.91 -2.02 -7.74
C LEU A 37 7.35 -2.16 -6.32
N THR A 38 7.97 -3.00 -5.50
CA THR A 38 7.59 -3.19 -4.09
C THR A 38 7.75 -1.90 -3.28
N LEU A 39 8.84 -1.15 -3.52
CA LEU A 39 9.04 0.17 -2.90
C LEU A 39 7.95 1.17 -3.29
N LYS A 40 7.54 1.20 -4.57
CA LYS A 40 6.46 2.08 -5.03
C LYS A 40 5.11 1.70 -4.41
N ALA A 41 4.82 0.41 -4.27
CA ALA A 41 3.60 -0.07 -3.63
C ALA A 41 3.52 0.35 -2.16
N VAL A 42 4.60 0.16 -1.40
CA VAL A 42 4.69 0.59 0.00
C VAL A 42 4.55 2.11 0.14
N LEU A 43 5.17 2.89 -0.76
CA LEU A 43 5.00 4.35 -0.78
C LEU A 43 3.57 4.76 -1.13
N ALA A 44 2.91 4.08 -2.06
CA ALA A 44 1.52 4.35 -2.42
C ALA A 44 0.56 4.12 -1.24
N LEU A 45 0.74 3.02 -0.50
CA LEU A 45 -0.01 2.75 0.73
C LEU A 45 0.19 3.85 1.77
N ARG A 46 1.43 4.34 1.94
CA ARG A 46 1.73 5.47 2.83
C ARG A 46 0.97 6.75 2.41
N TYR A 47 0.86 7.03 1.12
CA TYR A 47 0.08 8.18 0.64
C TYR A 47 -1.42 8.01 0.88
N LEU A 48 -1.96 6.81 0.68
CA LEU A 48 -3.36 6.46 0.99
C LEU A 48 -3.68 6.71 2.47
N LEU A 49 -2.81 6.26 3.37
CA LEU A 49 -2.96 6.47 4.81
C LEU A 49 -2.78 7.94 5.24
N TRP A 50 -1.91 8.69 4.56
CA TRP A 50 -1.68 10.11 4.87
C TRP A 50 -2.88 10.97 4.46
N PHE A 51 -3.52 10.64 3.34
CA PHE A 51 -4.77 11.28 2.92
C PHE A 51 -5.91 11.03 3.89
N ASP A 52 -5.95 9.87 4.54
CA ASP A 52 -6.98 9.54 5.54
C ASP A 52 -6.82 10.34 6.84
N ARG A 53 -5.59 10.74 7.21
CA ARG A 53 -5.35 11.60 8.38
C ARG A 53 -5.58 13.10 8.12
N GLY A 54 -5.87 13.49 6.88
CA GLY A 54 -6.00 14.89 6.45
C GLY A 54 -7.42 15.35 6.12
N ALA A 55 -8.44 14.53 6.42
CA ALA A 55 -9.86 14.82 6.18
C ALA A 55 -10.62 15.03 7.50
#